data_AF-A0A6G1HG85-F1
#
_entry.id   AF-A0A6G1HG85-F1
#
_cell.length_a   1.000
_cell.length_b   1.000
_cell.length_c   1.000
_cell.angle_alpha   90.00
_cell.angle_beta   90.00
_cell.angle_gamma   90.00
#
_symmetry.space_group_name_H-M   'P 1'
#
loop_
_entity.id
_entity.type
_entity.pdbx_description
1 polymer ?
#
loop_
_entity_poly.entity_id
_entity_poly.type
_entity_poly.pdbx_seq_one_letter_code
_entity_poly.pdbx_strand_id
1 'polypeptide(L)'
;ATLSGSKQFDVYTALAPADADAATWPSGNLRDNHVARMEAQVGGEAKPLAGFPNGLSFPCPAGRTLGGELVGVNDKVEVGWSAARSG
;
A
#
# COMPACT_ATOMS: atom_id res chain seq x y z
N ALA A 1 1.86 -17.63 -0.16
CA ALA A 1 1.58 -16.37 -0.85
C ALA A 1 0.99 -16.71 -2.22
N THR A 2 -0.21 -16.21 -2.48
CA THR A 2 -0.93 -16.34 -3.75
C THR A 2 -1.15 -14.92 -4.26
N LEU A 3 -0.91 -14.68 -5.55
CA LEU A 3 -1.23 -13.40 -6.21
C LEU A 3 -2.22 -13.68 -7.34
N SER A 4 -3.30 -12.92 -7.38
CA SER A 4 -4.29 -12.95 -8.46
C SER A 4 -4.57 -11.54 -8.97
N GLY A 5 -5.10 -11.43 -10.18
CA GLY A 5 -5.40 -10.14 -10.81
C GLY A 5 -4.19 -9.43 -11.40
N SER A 6 -4.21 -8.11 -11.40
CA SER A 6 -3.19 -7.21 -11.98
C SER A 6 -1.87 -7.28 -11.24
N LYS A 7 -1.91 -7.69 -9.95
CA LYS A 7 -0.79 -7.71 -9.01
C LYS A 7 -0.19 -6.32 -8.76
N GLN A 8 -0.90 -5.28 -9.17
CA GLN A 8 -0.48 -3.90 -9.00
C GLN A 8 -1.26 -3.27 -7.87
N PHE A 9 -0.59 -2.48 -7.06
CA PHE A 9 -1.22 -1.68 -6.03
C PHE A 9 -0.62 -0.28 -5.97
N ASP A 10 -1.46 0.69 -5.68
CA ASP A 10 -1.06 2.06 -5.38
C ASP A 10 -0.78 2.19 -3.88
N VAL A 11 0.23 2.99 -3.56
CA VAL A 11 0.63 3.35 -2.20
C VAL A 11 0.26 4.80 -1.98
N TYR A 12 -0.55 5.06 -0.95
CA TYR A 12 -0.92 6.41 -0.54
C TYR A 12 -0.43 6.69 0.88
N THR A 13 -0.06 7.94 1.18
CA THR A 13 -0.13 8.42 2.58
C THR A 13 -1.57 8.54 3.00
N ALA A 14 -1.83 8.40 4.30
CA ALA A 14 -3.14 8.59 4.87
C ALA A 14 -3.19 9.87 5.73
N LEU A 15 -4.27 10.64 5.60
CA LEU A 15 -4.59 11.81 6.44
C LEU A 15 -4.79 11.40 7.91
N ALA A 16 -5.24 10.17 8.14
CA ALA A 16 -5.38 9.55 9.44
C ALA A 16 -4.90 8.09 9.36
N PRO A 17 -4.11 7.61 10.34
CA PRO A 17 -3.77 6.19 10.43
C PRO A 17 -5.03 5.33 10.57
N ALA A 18 -5.04 4.15 9.95
CA ALA A 18 -6.08 3.17 10.19
C ALA A 18 -5.91 2.58 11.60
N ASP A 19 -6.78 2.97 12.52
CA ASP A 19 -6.86 2.47 13.90
C ASP A 19 -8.02 1.48 14.11
N ALA A 20 -8.91 1.36 13.12
CA ALA A 20 -10.07 0.48 13.10
C ALA A 20 -10.31 -0.12 11.70
N ASP A 21 -11.21 -1.11 11.63
CA ASP A 21 -11.61 -1.78 10.40
C ASP A 21 -12.16 -0.80 9.34
N ALA A 22 -11.90 -1.08 8.07
CA ALA A 22 -12.35 -0.24 6.94
C ALA A 22 -13.87 -0.05 6.87
N ALA A 23 -14.66 -0.96 7.45
CA ALA A 23 -16.11 -0.84 7.56
C ALA A 23 -16.56 0.39 8.38
N THR A 24 -15.69 0.93 9.24
CA THR A 24 -16.01 2.11 10.07
C THR A 24 -15.39 3.40 9.55
N TRP A 25 -14.71 3.38 8.40
CA TRP A 25 -14.05 4.57 7.87
C TRP A 25 -15.08 5.58 7.32
N PRO A 26 -14.87 6.89 7.52
CA PRO A 26 -15.72 7.91 6.93
C PRO A 26 -15.68 7.84 5.39
N SER A 27 -16.73 8.36 4.75
CA SER A 27 -16.80 8.49 3.29
C SER A 27 -15.65 9.36 2.77
N GLY A 28 -14.91 8.85 1.79
CA GLY A 28 -13.67 9.46 1.28
C GLY A 28 -12.47 8.77 1.91
N ASN A 29 -11.62 8.17 1.07
CA ASN A 29 -10.72 7.06 1.39
C ASN A 29 -9.56 7.40 2.36
N LEU A 30 -9.62 8.49 3.12
CA LEU A 30 -8.54 9.02 3.99
C LEU A 30 -7.17 9.15 3.31
N ARG A 31 -7.13 9.09 1.97
CA ARG A 31 -5.93 9.22 1.14
C ARG A 31 -5.46 10.65 1.11
N ASP A 32 -4.15 10.81 1.18
CA ASP A 32 -3.46 12.08 1.05
C ASP A 32 -2.64 12.11 -0.25
N ASN A 33 -1.43 11.54 -0.27
CA ASN A 33 -0.52 11.61 -1.42
C ASN A 33 -0.29 10.25 -2.06
N HIS A 34 -0.41 10.16 -3.39
CA HIS A 34 -0.01 8.98 -4.16
C HIS A 34 1.53 8.95 -4.29
N VAL A 35 2.18 7.96 -3.70
CA VAL A 35 3.64 7.93 -3.56
C VAL A 35 4.33 6.80 -4.30
N ALA A 36 3.59 5.75 -4.67
CA ALA A 36 4.08 4.73 -5.59
C ALA A 36 2.97 3.90 -6.22
N ARG A 37 3.25 3.38 -7.42
CA ARG A 37 2.60 2.15 -7.90
C ARG A 37 3.62 1.03 -7.88
N MET A 38 3.23 -0.10 -7.29
CA MET A 38 4.11 -1.24 -7.07
C MET A 38 3.52 -2.51 -7.68
N GLU A 39 4.38 -3.43 -8.11
CA GLU A 39 4.03 -4.78 -8.54
C GLU A 39 4.43 -5.77 -7.44
N ALA A 40 3.44 -6.48 -6.90
CA ALA A 40 3.66 -7.51 -5.90
C ALA A 40 4.44 -8.70 -6.50
N GLN A 41 5.43 -9.20 -5.77
CA GLN A 41 6.22 -10.37 -6.13
C GLN A 41 5.97 -11.49 -5.13
N VAL A 42 5.78 -12.72 -5.61
CA VAL A 42 5.64 -13.87 -4.69
C VAL A 42 7.00 -14.16 -4.08
N GLY A 43 7.11 -14.03 -2.75
CA GLY A 43 8.31 -14.40 -2.01
C GLY A 43 9.48 -13.41 -2.15
N GLY A 44 9.20 -12.15 -2.50
CA GLY A 44 10.22 -11.10 -2.55
C GLY A 44 9.60 -9.71 -2.49
N GLU A 45 10.47 -8.70 -2.44
CA GLU A 45 10.07 -7.30 -2.35
C GLU A 45 9.26 -6.85 -3.59
N ALA A 46 8.22 -6.04 -3.34
CA ALA A 46 7.46 -5.41 -4.40
C ALA A 46 8.33 -4.44 -5.19
N LYS A 47 8.11 -4.35 -6.50
CA LYS A 47 8.92 -3.50 -7.41
C LYS A 47 8.14 -2.26 -7.84
N PRO A 48 8.75 -1.07 -7.87
CA PRO A 48 8.09 0.12 -8.38
C PRO A 48 7.87 0.02 -9.90
N LEU A 49 6.71 0.49 -10.37
CA LEU A 49 6.43 0.62 -11.80
C LEU A 49 6.92 1.97 -12.34
N ALA A 50 7.49 1.93 -13.54
CA ALA A 50 7.87 3.14 -14.26
C ALA A 50 6.64 3.99 -14.63
N GLY A 51 6.81 5.32 -14.61
CA GLY A 51 5.73 6.27 -14.93
C GLY A 51 4.86 6.67 -13.74
N PHE A 52 5.13 6.15 -12.54
CA PHE A 52 4.48 6.52 -11.30
C PHE A 52 5.47 7.20 -10.34
N PRO A 53 4.99 7.93 -9.32
CA PRO A 53 5.83 8.35 -8.21
C PRO A 53 6.60 7.15 -7.64
N ASN A 54 7.79 7.36 -7.11
CA ASN A 54 8.60 6.27 -6.53
C ASN A 54 9.29 6.76 -5.26
N GLY A 55 8.48 6.94 -4.22
CA GLY A 55 8.98 7.21 -2.89
C GLY A 55 8.22 8.30 -2.15
N LEU A 56 8.46 8.29 -0.86
CA LEU A 56 7.97 9.27 0.09
C LEU A 56 9.08 10.28 0.38
N SER A 57 8.81 11.57 0.15
CA SER A 57 9.68 12.64 0.63
C SER A 57 9.00 13.33 1.80
N PHE A 58 9.49 13.07 3.01
CA PHE A 58 9.02 13.72 4.23
C PHE A 58 10.13 13.74 5.27
N PRO A 59 10.11 14.71 6.22
CA PRO A 59 11.05 14.74 7.33
C PRO A 59 11.00 13.44 8.13
N CYS A 60 12.16 12.92 8.55
CA CYS A 60 12.26 11.68 9.32
C CYS A 60 11.21 11.65 10.46
N PRO A 61 10.29 10.69 10.47
CA PRO A 61 9.15 10.69 11.40
C PRO A 61 9.54 10.11 12.76
N ALA A 62 10.76 10.32 13.25
CA ALA A 62 11.20 9.75 14.52
C ALA A 62 10.19 10.10 15.64
N GLY A 63 9.55 9.07 16.21
CA GLY A 63 8.50 9.22 17.23
C GLY A 63 7.09 9.57 16.70
N ARG A 64 6.84 9.50 15.39
CA ARG A 64 5.52 9.74 14.78
C ARG A 64 5.04 8.51 14.02
N THR A 65 3.72 8.32 14.03
CA THR A 65 3.05 7.31 13.20
C THR A 65 2.80 7.89 11.81
N LEU A 66 3.25 7.21 10.76
CA LEU A 66 2.87 7.51 9.38
C LEU A 66 1.78 6.52 8.95
N GLY A 67 0.61 7.03 8.58
CA GLY A 67 -0.43 6.21 7.96
C GLY A 67 -0.11 5.96 6.49
N GLY A 68 -0.21 4.71 6.05
CA GLY A 68 -0.11 4.32 4.66
C GLY A 68 -1.30 3.44 4.25
N GLU A 69 -1.77 3.59 3.02
CA GLU A 69 -2.82 2.75 2.44
C GLU A 69 -2.31 2.07 1.17
N LEU A 70 -2.61 0.77 1.02
CA LEU A 70 -2.37 0.00 -0.18
C LEU A 70 -3.68 -0.26 -0.91
N VAL A 71 -3.75 0.08 -2.20
CA VAL A 71 -4.99 0.04 -2.97
C VAL A 71 -4.79 -0.78 -4.23
N GLY A 72 -5.57 -1.85 -4.41
CA GLY A 72 -5.53 -2.66 -5.63
C GLY A 72 -5.84 -1.83 -6.88
N VAL A 73 -5.11 -2.09 -7.96
CA VAL A 73 -5.24 -1.38 -9.24
C VAL A 73 -5.94 -2.29 -10.25
N ASN A 74 -6.92 -1.75 -10.99
CA ASN A 74 -7.67 -2.40 -12.07
C ASN A 74 -8.56 -3.60 -11.69
N ASP A 75 -8.31 -4.29 -10.58
CA ASP A 75 -9.13 -5.38 -10.07
C ASP A 75 -9.07 -5.53 -8.54
N LYS A 76 -9.84 -6.49 -8.00
CA LYS A 76 -9.68 -6.94 -6.62
C LYS A 76 -8.37 -7.72 -6.51
N VAL A 77 -7.34 -7.07 -5.98
CA VAL A 77 -6.07 -7.73 -5.65
C VAL A 77 -6.18 -8.34 -4.26
N GLU A 78 -5.94 -9.64 -4.16
CA GLU A 78 -5.76 -10.33 -2.88
C GLU A 78 -4.27 -10.54 -2.64
N VAL A 79 -3.73 -9.90 -1.60
CA VAL A 79 -2.33 -10.01 -1.20
C VAL A 79 -2.26 -10.61 0.20
N GLY A 80 -1.73 -11.84 0.28
CA GLY A 80 -1.59 -12.58 1.54
C GLY A 80 -0.17 -13.07 1.77
N TRP A 81 0.38 -12.75 2.93
CA TRP A 81 1.67 -13.23 3.42
C TRP A 81 1.45 -14.36 4.43
N SER A 82 2.12 -15.49 4.21
CA SER A 82 2.38 -16.45 5.29
C SER A 82 3.76 -16.12 5.85
N ALA A 83 3.95 -16.11 7.18
CA ALA A 83 5.23 -15.74 7.80
C ALA A 83 6.46 -16.47 7.22
N ALA A 84 6.29 -17.72 6.75
CA ALA A 84 7.35 -18.49 6.10
C ALA A 84 7.75 -18.03 4.67
N ARG A 85 7.03 -17.07 4.09
CA ARG A 85 7.19 -16.61 2.69
C ARG A 85 7.06 -15.09 2.53
N SER A 86 7.05 -14.34 3.63
CA SER A 86 7.23 -12.89 3.61
C SER A 86 8.70 -12.57 3.39
N GLY A 87 8.96 -11.62 2.49
CA GLY A 87 10.28 -11.05 2.23
C GLY A 87 10.11 -9.55 2.10
#